data_AF-A0AB37GPV5-F1
#
_entry.id   AF-A0AB37GPV5-F1
#
_cell.length_a   1.000
_cell.length_b   1.000
_cell.length_c   1.000
_cell.angle_alpha   90.00
_cell.angle_beta   90.00
_cell.angle_gamma   90.00
#
_symmetry.space_group_name_H-M   'P 1'
#
loop_
_entity.id
_entity.type
_entity.pdbx_description
1 polymer ?
#
loop_
_entity_poly.entity_id
_entity_poly.type
_entity_poly.pdbx_seq_one_letter_code
_entity_poly.pdbx_strand_id
1 'polypeptide(L)'
;MRSLIMDLKEEIVELEEALRKAETNTVRGVLQEAIWDRNSKIEKLRPNGFVLADISLKDGTLLNRCLVFSTNDGIGTDAVSDTEEAESILKNDEEVYLQQEYNDGNFAGDVETNTIESYKLYYENCLSEDS
;
A
#
# COMPACT_ATOMS: atom_id res chain seq x y z
N MET A 1 -11.01 -0.20 2.04
CA MET A 1 -10.28 -0.22 3.33
C MET A 1 -8.99 0.60 3.23
N ARG A 2 -8.22 0.42 2.15
CA ARG A 2 -7.03 1.21 1.80
C ARG A 2 -7.30 2.72 1.69
N SER A 3 -8.40 3.15 1.04
CA SER A 3 -8.84 4.56 1.02
C SER A 3 -9.07 5.14 2.42
N LEU A 4 -9.70 4.41 3.35
CA LEU A 4 -9.89 4.88 4.72
C LEU A 4 -8.56 5.03 5.49
N ILE A 5 -7.58 4.15 5.23
CA ILE A 5 -6.23 4.27 5.79
C ILE A 5 -5.54 5.51 5.25
N MET A 6 -5.71 5.82 3.97
CA MET A 6 -5.15 7.02 3.35
C MET A 6 -5.75 8.30 3.94
N ASP A 7 -7.08 8.37 4.08
CA ASP A 7 -7.76 9.50 4.72
C ASP A 7 -7.22 9.74 6.14
N LEU A 8 -7.02 8.66 6.92
CA LEU A 8 -6.45 8.74 8.26
C LEU A 8 -4.99 9.19 8.26
N LYS A 9 -4.18 8.78 7.27
CA LYS A 9 -2.78 9.23 7.11
C LYS A 9 -2.73 10.72 6.77
N GLU A 10 -3.62 11.21 5.90
CA GLU A 10 -3.72 12.63 5.55
C GLU A 10 -4.13 13.46 6.78
N GLU A 11 -5.13 13.03 7.55
CA GLU A 11 -5.49 13.66 8.82
C GLU A 11 -4.30 13.74 9.80
N ILE A 12 -3.47 12.70 9.89
CA ILE A 12 -2.29 12.70 10.74
C ILE A 12 -1.29 13.78 10.28
N VAL A 13 -1.05 13.92 8.98
CA VAL A 13 -0.14 14.95 8.46
C VAL A 13 -0.61 16.35 8.86
N GLU A 14 -1.90 16.65 8.71
CA GLU A 14 -2.47 17.93 9.12
C GLU A 14 -2.34 18.17 10.64
N LEU A 15 -2.59 17.12 11.45
CA LEU A 15 -2.45 17.20 12.91
C LEU A 15 -0.99 17.39 13.34
N GLU A 16 -0.02 16.76 12.66
CA GLU A 16 1.40 16.95 12.91
C GLU A 16 1.85 18.38 12.58
N GLU A 17 1.35 18.95 11.48
CA GLU A 17 1.59 20.35 11.16
C GLU A 17 1.01 21.30 12.21
N ALA A 18 -0.21 21.04 12.68
CA ALA A 18 -0.84 21.81 13.74
C ALA A 18 -0.04 21.68 15.06
N LEU A 19 0.45 20.48 15.38
CA LEU A 19 1.25 20.22 16.58
C LEU A 19 2.59 20.97 16.54
N ARG A 20 3.23 21.07 15.36
CA ARG A 20 4.45 21.88 15.18
C ARG A 20 4.20 23.37 15.44
N LYS A 21 3.01 23.87 15.12
CA LYS A 21 2.60 25.28 15.30
C LYS A 21 2.04 25.57 16.69
N ALA A 22 1.77 24.56 17.52
CA ALA A 22 1.10 24.73 18.80
C ALA A 22 2.02 25.32 19.89
N GLU A 23 1.58 26.44 20.47
CA GLU A 23 2.33 27.20 21.48
C GLU A 23 2.08 26.75 22.93
N THR A 24 0.96 26.06 23.20
CA THR A 24 0.58 25.66 24.56
C THR A 24 0.67 24.14 24.77
N ASN A 25 1.11 23.72 25.95
CA ASN A 25 1.23 22.31 26.30
C ASN A 25 -0.13 21.58 26.28
N THR A 26 -1.21 22.26 26.64
CA THR A 26 -2.56 21.69 26.59
C THR A 26 -2.99 21.37 25.17
N VAL A 27 -2.80 22.30 24.22
CA VAL A 27 -3.13 22.06 22.80
C VAL A 27 -2.23 20.98 22.20
N ARG A 28 -0.93 20.97 22.55
CA ARG A 28 -0.01 19.91 22.13
C ARG A 28 -0.46 18.53 22.61
N GLY A 29 -0.89 18.40 23.86
CA GLY A 29 -1.39 17.15 24.42
C GLY A 29 -2.61 16.61 23.67
N VAL A 30 -3.60 17.47 23.41
CA VAL A 30 -4.81 17.09 22.65
C VAL A 30 -4.47 16.65 21.22
N LEU A 31 -3.56 17.34 20.55
CA LEU A 31 -3.12 16.98 19.19
C LEU A 31 -2.35 15.66 19.18
N GLN A 32 -1.52 15.40 20.18
CA GLN A 32 -0.80 14.13 20.32
C GLN A 32 -1.75 12.95 20.55
N GLU A 33 -2.76 13.10 21.41
CA GLU A 33 -3.80 12.08 21.60
C GLU A 33 -4.59 11.85 20.30
N ALA A 34 -4.96 12.92 19.59
CA ALA A 34 -5.65 12.82 18.32
C ALA A 34 -4.84 12.04 17.27
N ILE A 35 -3.53 12.29 17.16
CA ILE A 35 -2.62 11.53 16.26
C ILE A 35 -2.53 10.07 16.69
N TRP A 36 -2.40 9.80 17.99
CA TRP A 36 -2.32 8.44 18.52
C TRP A 36 -3.59 7.63 18.21
N ASP A 37 -4.76 8.23 18.36
CA ASP A 37 -6.04 7.60 18.03
C ASP A 37 -6.16 7.23 16.54
N ARG A 38 -5.70 8.09 15.62
CA ARG A 38 -5.68 7.74 14.18
C ARG A 38 -4.73 6.60 13.90
N ASN A 39 -3.51 6.64 14.45
CA ASN A 39 -2.53 5.56 14.29
C ASN A 39 -3.08 4.22 14.79
N SER A 40 -3.73 4.19 15.96
CA SER A 40 -4.38 3.00 16.51
C SER A 40 -5.51 2.47 15.61
N LYS A 41 -6.28 3.34 14.96
CA LYS A 41 -7.27 2.94 13.96
C LYS A 41 -6.62 2.34 12.72
N ILE A 42 -5.55 2.95 12.22
CA ILE A 42 -4.79 2.43 11.08
C ILE A 42 -4.26 1.02 11.38
N GLU A 43 -3.66 0.80 12.56
CA GLU A 43 -3.17 -0.53 12.96
C GLU A 43 -4.28 -1.60 12.94
N LYS A 44 -5.49 -1.26 13.38
CA LYS A 44 -6.64 -2.19 13.35
C LYS A 44 -7.19 -2.43 11.95
N LEU A 45 -6.99 -1.47 11.04
CA LEU A 45 -7.40 -1.55 9.65
C LEU A 45 -6.33 -2.16 8.76
N ARG A 46 -5.09 -2.30 9.25
CA ARG A 46 -4.01 -2.90 8.48
C ARG A 46 -4.42 -4.32 8.07
N PRO A 47 -4.31 -4.64 6.78
CA PRO A 47 -4.64 -5.97 6.32
C PRO A 47 -3.64 -6.99 6.88
N ASN A 48 -4.13 -8.19 7.18
CA ASN A 48 -3.31 -9.29 7.69
C ASN A 48 -2.39 -9.92 6.62
N GLY A 49 -2.30 -9.34 5.44
CA GLY A 49 -1.60 -9.92 4.30
C GLY A 49 -1.59 -8.98 3.11
N PHE A 50 -0.88 -9.38 2.06
CA PHE A 50 -0.77 -8.64 0.81
C PHE A 50 -1.00 -9.57 -0.38
N VAL A 51 -1.32 -8.98 -1.54
CA VAL A 51 -1.44 -9.69 -2.81
C VAL A 51 -0.09 -9.66 -3.51
N LEU A 52 0.35 -10.84 -3.91
CA LEU A 52 1.46 -11.04 -4.82
C LEU A 52 0.95 -11.33 -6.23
N ALA A 53 1.68 -10.85 -7.23
CA ALA A 53 1.41 -11.09 -8.63
C ALA A 53 2.62 -11.73 -9.31
N ASP A 54 2.39 -12.81 -10.06
CA ASP A 54 3.30 -13.22 -11.11
C ASP A 54 2.81 -12.58 -12.41
N ILE A 55 3.68 -11.84 -13.10
CA ILE A 55 3.36 -11.03 -14.27
C ILE A 55 4.26 -11.42 -15.45
N SER A 56 3.63 -11.59 -16.61
CA SER A 56 4.30 -11.77 -17.89
C SER A 56 4.03 -10.54 -18.76
N LEU A 57 5.10 -9.88 -19.22
CA LEU A 57 5.01 -8.74 -20.13
C LEU A 57 5.11 -9.21 -21.58
N LYS A 58 4.54 -8.43 -22.50
CA LYS A 58 4.52 -8.72 -23.94
C LYS A 58 5.90 -8.80 -24.60
N ASP A 59 6.92 -8.22 -23.97
CA ASP A 59 8.31 -8.31 -24.44
C ASP A 59 9.01 -9.61 -24.01
N GLY A 60 8.32 -10.48 -23.26
CA GLY A 60 8.83 -11.74 -22.73
C GLY A 60 9.42 -11.65 -21.33
N THR A 61 9.43 -10.47 -20.70
CA THR A 61 9.88 -10.29 -19.31
C THR A 61 8.92 -10.97 -18.34
N LEU A 62 9.48 -11.70 -17.37
CA LEU A 62 8.75 -12.38 -16.31
C LEU A 62 9.11 -11.77 -14.95
N LEU A 63 8.11 -11.24 -14.27
CA LEU A 63 8.23 -10.68 -12.92
C LEU A 63 7.43 -11.56 -11.97
N ASN A 64 8.12 -12.33 -11.14
CA ASN A 64 7.47 -13.24 -10.20
C ASN A 64 7.36 -12.61 -8.82
N ARG A 65 6.28 -12.94 -8.10
CA ARG A 65 6.06 -12.56 -6.69
C ARG A 65 6.19 -11.05 -6.45
N CYS A 66 5.57 -10.25 -7.32
CA CYS A 66 5.50 -8.80 -7.17
C CYS A 66 4.44 -8.40 -6.15
N LEU A 67 4.81 -7.57 -5.18
CA LEU A 67 3.86 -6.70 -4.51
C LEU A 67 3.26 -5.74 -5.53
N VAL A 68 1.95 -5.51 -5.41
CA VAL A 68 1.19 -4.63 -6.30
C VAL A 68 0.85 -3.35 -5.54
N PHE A 69 1.12 -2.19 -6.15
CA PHE A 69 0.76 -0.89 -5.62
C PHE A 69 0.07 -0.08 -6.72
N SER A 70 -1.05 0.57 -6.40
CA SER A 70 -1.63 1.55 -7.33
C SER A 70 -0.82 2.84 -7.29
N THR A 71 -0.52 3.38 -8.47
CA THR A 71 0.14 4.68 -8.67
C THR A 71 -0.81 5.86 -8.42
N ASN A 72 -2.12 5.60 -8.41
CA ASN A 72 -3.14 6.61 -8.09
C ASN A 72 -3.23 6.93 -6.60
N ASP A 73 -2.74 6.02 -5.77
CA ASP A 73 -2.71 6.23 -4.34
C ASP A 73 -1.41 6.98 -4.00
N GLY A 74 -1.53 8.14 -3.36
CA GLY A 74 -0.41 9.06 -3.09
C GLY A 74 0.80 8.45 -2.36
N ILE A 75 1.81 9.28 -2.10
CA ILE A 75 3.10 8.84 -1.53
C ILE A 75 2.92 8.06 -0.21
N GLY A 76 3.57 6.90 -0.08
CA GLY A 76 3.61 6.10 1.16
C GLY A 76 2.49 5.08 1.30
N THR A 77 2.00 4.56 0.17
CA THR A 77 0.92 3.58 0.11
C THR A 77 1.40 2.17 0.40
N ASP A 78 0.55 1.43 1.11
CA ASP A 78 0.78 0.03 1.40
C ASP A 78 0.44 -0.81 0.17
N ALA A 79 1.11 -1.96 0.05
CA ALA A 79 0.82 -2.94 -1.00
C ALA A 79 -0.66 -3.35 -0.94
N VAL A 80 -1.24 -3.62 -2.11
CA VAL A 80 -2.63 -4.04 -2.25
C VAL A 80 -2.83 -5.36 -1.50
N SER A 81 -3.88 -5.43 -0.70
CA SER A 81 -4.18 -6.58 0.16
C SER A 81 -5.46 -7.31 -0.23
N ASP A 82 -6.13 -6.87 -1.28
CA ASP A 82 -7.36 -7.46 -1.78
C ASP A 82 -7.18 -7.89 -3.23
N THR A 83 -7.58 -9.12 -3.55
CA THR A 83 -7.36 -9.69 -4.88
C THR A 83 -8.25 -9.06 -5.95
N GLU A 84 -9.47 -8.64 -5.61
CA GLU A 84 -10.37 -7.96 -6.55
C GLU A 84 -9.86 -6.54 -6.85
N GLU A 85 -9.34 -5.85 -5.83
CA GLU A 85 -8.68 -4.55 -5.98
C GLU A 85 -7.42 -4.67 -6.87
N ALA A 86 -6.55 -5.65 -6.60
CA ALA A 86 -5.36 -5.89 -7.41
C ALA A 86 -5.72 -6.21 -8.87
N GLU A 87 -6.78 -7.01 -9.08
CA GLU A 87 -7.29 -7.32 -10.41
C GLU A 87 -7.84 -6.07 -11.12
N SER A 88 -8.54 -5.19 -10.40
CA SER A 88 -9.02 -3.92 -10.95
C SER A 88 -7.86 -3.02 -11.37
N ILE A 89 -6.84 -2.87 -10.52
CA ILE A 89 -5.66 -2.03 -10.81
C ILE A 89 -4.96 -2.54 -12.07
N LEU A 90 -4.65 -3.84 -12.15
CA LEU A 90 -3.93 -4.43 -13.29
C LEU A 90 -4.71 -4.35 -14.61
N LYS A 91 -6.03 -4.15 -14.57
CA LYS A 91 -6.89 -4.05 -15.77
C LYS A 91 -7.24 -2.63 -16.17
N ASN A 92 -7.46 -1.76 -15.19
CA ASN A 92 -8.12 -0.48 -15.39
C ASN A 92 -7.19 0.73 -15.19
N ASP A 93 -6.14 0.59 -14.37
CA ASP A 93 -5.17 1.67 -14.17
C ASP A 93 -4.24 1.76 -15.38
N GLU A 94 -3.73 2.95 -15.68
CA GLU A 94 -2.81 3.15 -16.81
C GLU A 94 -1.42 2.54 -16.51
N GLU A 95 -0.98 2.68 -15.26
CA GLU A 95 0.28 2.20 -14.73
C GLU A 95 0.09 1.56 -13.35
N VAL A 96 0.94 0.58 -13.04
CA VAL A 96 0.99 -0.09 -11.74
C VAL A 96 2.44 -0.11 -11.25
N TYR A 97 2.66 0.18 -9.97
CA TYR A 97 3.98 0.01 -9.38
C TYR A 97 4.13 -1.41 -8.86
N LEU A 98 5.20 -2.09 -9.30
CA LEU A 98 5.49 -3.46 -8.92
C LEU A 98 6.84 -3.52 -8.22
N GLN A 99 6.89 -4.27 -7.13
CA GLN A 99 8.13 -4.55 -6.41
C GLN A 99 8.25 -6.06 -6.23
N GLN A 100 9.27 -6.67 -6.81
CA GLN A 100 9.56 -8.09 -6.58
C GLN A 100 10.02 -8.30 -5.13
N GLU A 101 9.25 -9.09 -4.39
CA GLU A 101 9.69 -9.67 -3.13
C GLU A 101 10.07 -11.12 -3.44
N TYR A 102 11.18 -11.60 -2.88
CA TYR A 102 11.70 -12.97 -2.98
C TYR A 102 12.48 -13.35 -4.26
N ASN A 103 13.49 -14.22 -4.07
CA ASN A 103 14.37 -14.82 -5.09
C ASN A 103 15.09 -13.83 -6.02
N ASP A 104 16.17 -13.17 -5.56
CA ASP A 104 17.11 -12.35 -6.37
C ASP A 104 16.47 -11.30 -7.32
N GLY A 105 15.16 -11.05 -7.19
CA GLY A 105 14.42 -10.08 -7.96
C GLY A 105 14.83 -8.67 -7.55
N ASN A 106 15.39 -7.91 -8.48
CA ASN A 106 15.81 -6.52 -8.27
C ASN A 106 14.88 -5.52 -8.97
N PHE A 107 13.69 -5.95 -9.39
CA PHE A 107 12.75 -5.07 -10.07
C PHE A 107 11.87 -4.35 -9.04
N ALA A 108 11.94 -3.03 -9.07
CA ALA A 108 11.02 -2.13 -8.38
C ALA A 108 10.79 -0.92 -9.28
N GLY A 109 9.56 -0.75 -9.77
CA GLY A 109 9.26 0.31 -10.74
C GLY A 109 7.84 0.26 -11.28
N ASP A 110 7.48 1.35 -11.95
CA ASP A 110 6.21 1.49 -12.66
C ASP A 110 6.20 0.63 -13.94
N VAL A 111 5.06 0.01 -14.19
CA VAL A 111 4.79 -0.80 -15.38
C VAL A 111 3.47 -0.34 -15.99
N GLU A 112 3.49 0.03 -17.26
CA GLU A 112 2.28 0.30 -18.03
C GLU A 112 1.43 -0.97 -18.11
N THR A 113 0.19 -0.93 -17.64
CA THR A 113 -0.70 -2.12 -17.60
C THR A 113 -0.98 -2.67 -19.00
N ASN A 114 -0.96 -1.80 -20.01
CA ASN A 114 -1.12 -2.18 -21.41
C ASN A 114 -0.02 -3.14 -21.91
N THR A 115 1.14 -3.19 -21.25
CA THR A 115 2.28 -4.05 -21.60
C THR A 115 2.19 -5.44 -20.98
N ILE A 116 1.28 -5.63 -20.02
CA ILE A 116 1.03 -6.90 -19.35
C ILE A 116 0.30 -7.82 -20.33
N GLU A 117 0.87 -8.98 -20.59
CA GLU A 117 0.25 -10.04 -21.40
C GLU A 117 -0.66 -10.90 -20.54
N SER A 118 -0.16 -11.33 -19.37
CA SER A 118 -0.93 -12.12 -18.41
C SER A 118 -0.40 -11.93 -17.00
N TYR A 119 -1.25 -12.22 -16.02
CA TYR A 119 -0.87 -12.18 -14.62
C TYR A 119 -1.61 -13.27 -13.82
N LYS A 120 -1.05 -13.61 -12.67
CA LYS A 120 -1.66 -14.51 -11.68
C LYS A 120 -1.49 -13.95 -10.29
N LEU A 121 -2.60 -13.84 -9.56
CA LEU A 121 -2.64 -13.27 -8.22
C LEU A 121 -2.63 -14.34 -7.14
N TYR A 122 -2.00 -14.02 -6.02
CA TYR A 122 -1.91 -14.85 -4.82
C TYR A 122 -2.09 -13.97 -3.60
N TYR A 123 -2.88 -14.41 -2.64
CA TYR A 123 -2.92 -13.76 -1.34
C TYR A 123 -1.91 -14.43 -0.41
N GLU A 124 -1.03 -13.64 0.20
CA GLU A 124 -0.10 -14.09 1.22
C GLU A 124 -0.47 -13.44 2.56
N ASN A 125 -0.71 -14.30 3.55
CA ASN A 125 -1.03 -13.87 4.90
C ASN A 125 0.28 -13.59 5.66
N CYS A 126 0.47 -12.36 6.14
CA CYS A 126 1.62 -11.95 6.94
C CYS A 126 1.63 -12.59 8.33
N LEU A 127 0.53 -13.20 8.77
CA LEU A 127 0.47 -14.01 9.98
C LEU A 127 1.11 -15.38 9.70
N SER A 128 2.43 -15.38 9.50
CA SER A 128 3.21 -16.61 9.59
C SER A 128 3.34 -16.98 11.08
N GLU A 129 2.56 -18.00 11.47
CA GLU A 129 2.70 -18.91 12.62
C GLU A 129 3.47 -18.41 13.86
N ASP A 130 2.75 -17.81 14.82
CA ASP A 130 2.99 -18.11 16.25
C ASP A 130 2.00 -19.23 16.63
N SER A 131 2.45 -20.50 16.52
CA SER A 131 1.82 -21.68 17.14
C SER A 131 2.71 -22.24 18.23
#